data_AF-A0A0R1WIM7-F1
#
_entry.id   AF-A0A0R1WIM7-F1
#
_cell.length_a   1.000
_cell.length_b   1.000
_cell.length_c   1.000
_cell.angle_alpha   90.00
_cell.angle_beta   90.00
_cell.angle_gamma   90.00
#
_symmetry.space_group_name_H-M   'P 1'
#
loop_
_entity.id
_entity.type
_entity.pdbx_description
1 polymer ?
#
loop_
_entity_poly.entity_id
_entity_poly.type
_entity_poly.pdbx_seq_one_letter_code
_entity_poly.pdbx_strand_id
1 'polypeptide(L)'
;MRNTKQYGLVSSWQEHQMLIRAQYTYEKLHSKNKPAYSKSVPAFSLDNSKRRCGEMPRVRRCRYPGCHAMVQLPAHYCKQHYEHEAGYQANRQRWARSHNQQYQHKYNAQTRNRNATKHDQYQFYRSRQWQRLREQALERDHYICQYCGQPNSNTVDHIVPIEYDGALKDSLDNLATICRQCRRLKTDWEHSWYGTGIDNRRKRVAELHDVLSIKYLMNKDNGS
;
A
#
# COMPACT_ATOMS: atom_id res chain seq x y z
N MET A 1 10.24 46.57 -37.88
CA MET A 1 9.31 45.91 -38.83
C MET A 1 9.84 44.51 -39.15
N ARG A 2 9.10 43.44 -38.78
CA ARG A 2 9.09 42.04 -39.34
C ARG A 2 10.45 41.28 -39.34
N ASN A 3 10.61 39.96 -39.16
CA ASN A 3 9.73 38.81 -38.96
C ASN A 3 10.58 37.60 -38.47
N THR A 4 10.05 36.89 -37.47
CA THR A 4 10.05 35.43 -37.22
C THR A 4 11.06 34.43 -37.84
N LYS A 5 11.55 33.55 -36.93
CA LYS A 5 11.68 32.07 -36.94
C LYS A 5 12.65 31.39 -37.92
N GLN A 6 13.48 30.47 -37.39
CA GLN A 6 13.31 29.00 -37.52
C GLN A 6 14.66 28.27 -37.36
N TYR A 7 14.90 27.58 -36.24
CA TYR A 7 15.86 26.47 -36.19
C TYR A 7 15.16 25.25 -35.61
N GLY A 8 15.15 24.19 -36.43
CA GLY A 8 14.31 23.02 -36.29
C GLY A 8 14.90 21.92 -35.42
N LEU A 9 13.97 21.23 -34.77
CA LEU A 9 14.03 19.84 -34.32
C LEU A 9 14.33 18.90 -35.50
N VAL A 10 15.49 18.21 -35.51
CA VAL A 10 15.61 16.83 -36.05
C VAL A 10 16.89 16.16 -35.47
N SER A 11 16.76 15.27 -34.47
CA SER A 11 17.74 14.17 -34.27
C SER A 11 17.24 12.99 -33.41
N SER A 12 15.98 12.97 -32.99
CA SER A 12 15.50 11.96 -32.01
C SER A 12 15.27 10.55 -32.58
N TRP A 13 15.33 10.34 -33.90
CA TRP A 13 15.09 9.00 -34.49
C TRP A 13 16.38 8.17 -34.63
N GLN A 14 17.52 8.81 -34.92
CA GLN A 14 18.80 8.12 -35.03
C GLN A 14 19.33 7.69 -33.65
N GLU A 15 19.17 8.53 -32.62
CA GLU A 15 19.55 8.21 -31.25
C GLU A 15 18.71 7.06 -30.68
N HIS A 16 17.41 7.06 -30.95
CA HIS A 16 16.52 5.99 -30.49
C HIS A 16 16.83 4.64 -31.19
N GLN A 17 17.16 4.67 -32.49
CA GLN A 17 17.61 3.47 -33.20
C GLN A 17 18.97 2.94 -32.71
N MET A 18 19.88 3.84 -32.29
CA MET A 18 21.15 3.44 -31.68
C MET A 18 20.95 2.77 -30.31
N LEU A 19 20.03 3.29 -29.48
CA LEU A 19 19.72 2.70 -28.17
C LEU A 19 19.07 1.32 -28.29
N ILE A 20 18.14 1.12 -29.25
CA ILE A 20 17.51 -0.18 -29.50
C ILE A 20 18.56 -1.21 -30.00
N ARG A 21 19.50 -0.79 -30.85
CA ARG A 21 20.62 -1.65 -31.28
C ARG A 21 21.58 -1.99 -30.13
N ALA A 22 21.84 -1.04 -29.22
CA ALA A 22 22.68 -1.27 -28.04
C ALA A 22 22.02 -2.26 -27.07
N GLN A 23 20.71 -2.19 -26.88
CA GLN A 23 19.97 -3.10 -25.99
C GLN A 23 19.89 -4.52 -26.57
N TYR A 24 19.66 -4.65 -27.88
CA TYR A 24 19.67 -5.96 -28.56
C TYR A 24 21.05 -6.63 -28.58
N THR A 25 22.13 -5.84 -28.70
CA THR A 25 23.50 -6.38 -28.63
C THR A 25 23.90 -6.79 -27.22
N TYR A 26 23.47 -6.06 -26.19
CA TYR A 26 23.67 -6.41 -24.78
C TYR A 26 23.00 -7.76 -24.42
N GLU A 27 21.74 -7.96 -24.82
CA GLU A 27 21.01 -9.22 -24.60
C GLU A 27 21.64 -10.39 -25.36
N LYS A 28 22.12 -10.16 -26.59
CA LYS A 28 22.76 -11.19 -27.43
C LYS A 28 24.13 -11.62 -26.89
N LEU A 29 24.87 -10.72 -26.25
CA LEU A 29 26.16 -11.02 -25.61
C LEU A 29 25.98 -11.70 -24.24
N HIS A 30 24.94 -11.36 -23.48
CA HIS A 30 24.68 -11.95 -22.15
C HIS A 30 23.79 -13.21 -22.16
N SER A 31 23.27 -13.61 -23.32
CA SER A 31 22.49 -14.84 -23.50
C SER A 31 23.32 -16.13 -23.41
N LYS A 32 24.65 -16.07 -23.56
CA LYS A 32 25.52 -17.25 -23.68
C LYS A 32 26.08 -17.83 -22.38
N ASN A 33 25.69 -17.33 -21.21
CA ASN A 33 26.07 -17.90 -19.91
C ASN A 33 24.84 -18.16 -19.01
N LYS A 34 23.81 -18.82 -19.55
CA LYS A 34 22.84 -19.53 -18.71
C LYS A 34 23.40 -20.92 -18.42
N PRO A 35 23.70 -21.29 -17.16
CA PRO A 35 24.12 -22.65 -16.86
C PRO A 35 22.99 -23.61 -17.26
N ALA A 36 23.33 -24.55 -18.14
CA ALA A 36 22.46 -25.64 -18.53
C ALA A 36 22.20 -26.52 -17.31
N TYR A 37 21.02 -26.41 -16.72
CA TYR A 37 20.55 -27.37 -15.71
C TYR A 37 20.22 -28.68 -16.42
N SER A 38 21.21 -29.57 -16.54
CA SER A 38 21.03 -30.93 -17.03
C SER A 38 20.09 -31.68 -16.09
N LYS A 39 18.91 -32.05 -16.60
CA LYS A 39 18.00 -32.99 -15.92
C LYS A 39 18.59 -34.39 -16.00
N SER A 40 19.52 -34.69 -15.11
CA SER A 40 19.90 -36.05 -14.72
C SER A 40 20.04 -36.06 -13.20
N VAL A 41 18.89 -36.01 -12.53
CA VAL A 41 18.83 -36.27 -11.10
C VAL A 41 19.00 -37.78 -10.94
N PRO A 42 20.03 -38.29 -10.25
CA PRO A 42 20.06 -39.71 -9.91
C PRO A 42 18.82 -40.01 -9.06
N ALA A 43 18.14 -41.11 -9.36
CA ALA A 43 16.98 -41.57 -8.61
C ALA A 43 17.38 -41.73 -7.13
N PHE A 44 17.09 -40.71 -6.33
CA PHE A 44 17.30 -40.74 -4.89
C PHE A 44 16.21 -41.64 -4.33
N SER A 45 16.59 -42.90 -4.05
CA SER A 45 15.77 -43.85 -3.32
C SER A 45 15.10 -43.16 -2.14
N LEU A 46 13.77 -43.11 -2.15
CA LEU A 46 12.95 -42.65 -1.04
C LEU A 46 12.94 -43.70 0.08
N ASP A 47 14.12 -44.10 0.58
CA ASP A 47 14.20 -44.65 1.93
C ASP A 47 14.40 -43.47 2.89
N ASN A 48 13.28 -42.80 3.17
CA ASN A 48 13.20 -41.63 4.03
C ASN A 48 13.12 -42.01 5.52
N SER A 49 13.75 -43.12 5.93
CA SER A 49 13.60 -43.66 7.29
C SER A 49 14.60 -43.12 8.33
N LYS A 50 15.65 -42.38 7.95
CA LYS A 50 16.77 -42.07 8.89
C LYS A 50 17.42 -40.68 8.80
N ARG A 51 16.63 -39.61 8.66
CA ARG A 51 17.09 -38.24 9.03
C ARG A 51 16.04 -37.47 9.83
N ARG A 52 15.77 -37.91 11.06
CA ARG A 52 15.03 -37.10 12.04
C ARG A 52 16.01 -36.13 12.72
N CYS A 53 16.14 -34.91 12.17
CA CYS A 53 16.48 -33.77 13.01
C CYS A 53 15.41 -33.70 14.10
N GLY A 54 15.80 -33.85 15.37
CA GLY A 54 14.89 -34.00 16.49
C GLY A 54 13.77 -32.96 16.47
N GLU A 55 12.53 -33.43 16.56
CA GLU A 55 11.34 -32.61 16.70
C GLU A 55 11.47 -31.75 17.96
N MET A 56 11.89 -30.49 17.83
CA MET A 56 11.98 -29.61 19.00
C MET A 56 10.57 -29.43 19.57
N PRO A 57 10.34 -29.77 20.85
CA PRO A 57 9.03 -29.65 21.45
C PRO A 57 8.59 -28.19 21.43
N ARG A 58 7.52 -27.90 20.69
CA ARG A 58 6.95 -26.55 20.66
C ARG A 58 6.35 -26.27 22.03
N VAL A 59 6.95 -25.34 22.76
CA VAL A 59 6.54 -24.96 24.12
C VAL A 59 6.09 -23.50 24.20
N ARG A 60 5.22 -23.20 25.16
CA ARG A 60 4.83 -21.83 25.54
C ARG A 60 4.77 -21.70 27.06
N ARG A 61 4.77 -20.48 27.60
CA ARG A 61 4.51 -20.24 29.03
C ARG A 61 3.01 -20.42 29.33
N CYS A 62 2.71 -20.95 30.51
CA CYS A 62 1.35 -20.98 31.04
C CYS A 62 0.74 -19.58 31.03
N ARG A 63 -0.53 -19.46 30.64
CA ARG A 63 -1.21 -18.16 30.51
C ARG A 63 -1.85 -17.67 31.82
N TYR A 64 -1.78 -18.44 32.90
CA TYR A 64 -2.33 -18.03 34.20
C TYR A 64 -1.49 -16.86 34.77
N PRO A 65 -2.11 -15.77 35.26
CA PRO A 65 -1.38 -14.64 35.84
C PRO A 65 -0.40 -15.09 36.92
N GLY A 66 0.88 -14.71 36.81
CA GLY A 66 1.92 -15.08 37.77
C GLY A 66 2.47 -16.52 37.63
N CYS A 67 1.96 -17.35 36.71
CA CYS A 67 2.54 -18.65 36.42
C CYS A 67 3.57 -18.57 35.28
N HIS A 68 4.73 -19.19 35.46
CA HIS A 68 5.80 -19.25 34.45
C HIS A 68 6.13 -20.66 33.98
N ALA A 69 5.31 -21.66 34.36
CA ALA A 69 5.50 -23.05 33.95
C ALA A 69 5.47 -23.19 32.42
N MET A 70 6.41 -23.98 31.88
CA MET A 70 6.46 -24.28 30.44
C MET A 70 5.49 -25.41 30.11
N VAL A 71 4.70 -25.22 29.05
CA VAL A 71 3.68 -26.17 28.60
C VAL A 71 3.92 -26.54 27.14
N GLN A 72 3.70 -27.81 26.83
CA GLN A 72 3.80 -28.33 25.47
C GLN A 72 2.59 -27.91 24.65
N LEU A 73 2.82 -27.45 23.42
CA LEU A 73 1.74 -27.21 22.48
C LEU A 73 0.98 -28.52 22.21
N PRO A 74 -0.36 -28.50 22.12
CA PRO A 74 -1.22 -27.32 21.95
C PRO A 74 -1.70 -26.64 23.24
N ALA A 75 -1.39 -27.17 24.44
CA ALA A 75 -1.93 -26.68 25.70
C ALA A 75 -1.55 -25.21 26.00
N HIS A 76 -2.44 -24.51 26.73
CA HIS A 76 -2.26 -23.13 27.18
C HIS A 76 -1.93 -23.02 28.66
N TYR A 77 -2.37 -23.99 29.46
CA TYR A 77 -2.15 -24.04 30.89
C TYR A 77 -1.37 -25.29 31.31
N CYS A 78 -0.66 -25.18 32.43
CA CYS A 78 0.08 -26.30 33.00
C CYS A 78 -0.86 -27.25 33.74
N LYS A 79 -0.35 -28.40 34.20
CA LYS A 79 -1.16 -29.39 34.95
C LYS A 79 -1.87 -28.78 36.17
N GLN A 80 -1.23 -27.85 36.87
CA GLN A 80 -1.81 -27.16 38.04
C GLN A 80 -2.97 -26.23 37.67
N HIS A 81 -2.94 -25.63 36.48
CA HIS A 81 -3.94 -24.67 36.00
C HIS A 81 -4.86 -25.26 34.92
N TYR A 82 -4.94 -26.60 34.84
CA TYR A 82 -5.64 -27.30 33.75
C TYR A 82 -7.13 -26.95 33.68
N GLU A 83 -7.75 -26.65 34.81
CA GLU A 83 -9.16 -26.21 34.89
C GLU A 83 -9.46 -24.99 34.02
N HIS A 84 -8.49 -24.10 33.80
CA HIS A 84 -8.64 -22.91 32.96
C HIS A 84 -8.58 -23.19 31.46
N GLU A 85 -8.09 -24.38 31.06
CA GLU A 85 -7.93 -24.75 29.65
C GLU A 85 -9.27 -24.78 28.92
N ALA A 86 -10.29 -25.42 29.50
CA ALA A 86 -11.63 -25.50 28.93
C ALA A 86 -12.28 -24.12 28.79
N GLY A 87 -12.17 -23.28 29.83
CA GLY A 87 -12.69 -21.91 29.81
C GLY A 87 -12.01 -21.04 28.75
N TYR A 88 -10.68 -21.18 28.62
CA TYR A 88 -9.89 -20.46 27.63
C TYR A 88 -10.22 -20.89 26.20
N GLN A 89 -10.32 -22.20 25.95
CA GLN A 89 -10.71 -22.74 24.65
C GLN A 89 -12.14 -22.32 24.28
N ALA A 90 -13.09 -22.37 25.22
CA ALA A 90 -14.44 -21.90 25.01
C ALA A 90 -14.49 -20.40 24.69
N ASN A 91 -13.73 -19.56 25.42
CA ASN A 91 -13.63 -18.13 25.12
C ASN A 91 -13.04 -17.90 23.72
N ARG A 92 -11.97 -18.61 23.35
CA ARG A 92 -11.37 -18.51 22.02
C ARG A 92 -12.31 -19.01 20.91
N GLN A 93 -13.07 -20.07 21.14
CA GLN A 93 -14.11 -20.53 20.22
C GLN A 93 -15.24 -19.51 20.07
N ARG A 94 -15.64 -18.82 21.16
CA ARG A 94 -16.57 -17.69 21.08
C ARG A 94 -16.01 -16.56 20.21
N TRP A 95 -14.74 -16.17 20.38
CA TRP A 95 -14.09 -15.19 19.50
C TRP A 95 -13.97 -15.64 18.05
N ALA A 96 -13.66 -16.92 17.79
CA ALA A 96 -13.63 -17.48 16.44
C ALA A 96 -15.02 -17.47 15.78
N ARG A 97 -16.09 -17.69 16.56
CA ARG A 97 -17.48 -17.60 16.10
C ARG A 97 -17.99 -16.16 16.01
N SER A 98 -17.48 -15.24 16.83
CA SER A 98 -17.87 -13.81 16.85
C SER A 98 -17.11 -12.97 15.82
N HIS A 99 -15.91 -13.40 15.42
CA HIS A 99 -15.24 -12.97 14.19
C HIS A 99 -15.94 -13.59 12.97
N ASN A 100 -17.26 -13.42 12.93
CA ASN A 100 -18.08 -13.85 11.82
C ASN A 100 -17.65 -13.01 10.61
N GLN A 101 -17.15 -13.67 9.56
CA GLN A 101 -16.83 -13.06 8.27
C GLN A 101 -17.99 -12.19 7.76
N GLN A 102 -19.21 -12.53 8.15
CA GLN A 102 -20.44 -11.78 7.91
C GLN A 102 -20.48 -10.40 8.60
N TYR A 103 -19.95 -10.24 9.82
CA TYR A 103 -19.88 -8.94 10.51
C TYR A 103 -18.87 -8.02 9.80
N GLN A 104 -17.70 -8.55 9.46
CA GLN A 104 -16.69 -7.83 8.69
C GLN A 104 -17.24 -7.45 7.29
N HIS A 105 -17.96 -8.35 6.63
CA HIS A 105 -18.63 -8.07 5.35
C HIS A 105 -19.71 -6.99 5.49
N LYS A 106 -20.56 -7.07 6.51
CA LYS A 106 -21.62 -6.09 6.79
C LYS A 106 -21.04 -4.70 7.13
N TYR A 107 -20.03 -4.64 7.99
CA TYR A 107 -19.33 -3.39 8.35
C TYR A 107 -18.65 -2.76 7.14
N ASN A 108 -17.93 -3.55 6.34
CA ASN A 108 -17.28 -3.09 5.12
C ASN A 108 -18.28 -2.61 4.06
N ALA A 109 -19.41 -3.30 3.91
CA ALA A 109 -20.48 -2.90 3.00
C ALA A 109 -21.13 -1.58 3.44
N GLN A 110 -21.43 -1.44 4.74
CA GLN A 110 -22.04 -0.24 5.30
C GLN A 110 -21.12 0.98 5.23
N THR A 111 -19.81 0.81 5.47
CA THR A 111 -18.86 1.93 5.47
C THR A 111 -18.46 2.38 4.06
N ARG A 112 -18.23 1.44 3.13
CA ARG A 112 -17.74 1.74 1.77
C ARG A 112 -18.86 2.11 0.80
N ASN A 113 -20.04 1.51 0.96
CA ASN A 113 -21.20 1.76 0.11
C ASN A 113 -22.30 2.53 0.86
N ARG A 114 -21.92 3.40 1.81
CA ARG A 114 -22.88 4.17 2.62
C ARG A 114 -23.80 5.05 1.76
N ASN A 115 -23.28 5.56 0.65
CA ASN A 115 -24.00 6.38 -0.32
C ASN A 115 -23.39 6.19 -1.72
N ALA A 116 -24.11 6.65 -2.76
CA ALA A 116 -23.70 6.51 -4.15
C ALA A 116 -22.31 7.13 -4.41
N THR A 117 -22.05 8.33 -3.90
CA THR A 117 -20.76 9.00 -4.06
C THR A 117 -19.58 8.18 -3.50
N LYS A 118 -19.75 7.55 -2.32
CA LYS A 118 -18.72 6.69 -1.74
C LYS A 118 -18.56 5.37 -2.48
N HIS A 119 -19.66 4.82 -2.99
CA HIS A 119 -19.59 3.67 -3.88
C HIS A 119 -18.76 3.99 -5.14
N ASP A 120 -19.04 5.11 -5.81
CA ASP A 120 -18.33 5.53 -7.02
C ASP A 120 -16.85 5.81 -6.76
N GLN A 121 -16.52 6.47 -5.65
CA GLN A 121 -15.14 6.67 -5.21
C GLN A 121 -14.44 5.32 -4.98
N TYR A 122 -15.10 4.38 -4.33
CA TYR A 122 -14.55 3.03 -4.09
C TYR A 122 -14.30 2.28 -5.41
N GLN A 123 -15.22 2.35 -6.38
CA GLN A 123 -15.02 1.76 -7.70
C GLN A 123 -13.88 2.43 -8.46
N PHE A 124 -13.78 3.75 -8.40
CA PHE A 124 -12.69 4.51 -9.04
C PHE A 124 -11.32 4.04 -8.55
N TYR A 125 -11.10 3.94 -7.24
CA TYR A 125 -9.83 3.46 -6.68
C TYR A 125 -9.50 2.00 -7.01
N ARG A 126 -10.48 1.21 -7.48
CA ARG A 126 -10.26 -0.17 -7.96
C ARG A 126 -10.11 -0.27 -9.46
N SER A 127 -10.38 0.81 -10.20
CA SER A 127 -10.32 0.84 -11.64
C SER A 127 -8.89 0.70 -12.16
N ARG A 128 -8.73 0.18 -13.38
CA ARG A 128 -7.45 0.16 -14.09
C ARG A 128 -6.94 1.57 -14.41
N GLN A 129 -7.85 2.53 -14.58
CA GLN A 129 -7.52 3.93 -14.81
C GLN A 129 -6.73 4.49 -13.62
N TRP A 130 -7.25 4.30 -12.39
CA TRP A 130 -6.53 4.73 -11.18
C TRP A 130 -5.19 4.02 -11.01
N GLN A 131 -5.12 2.71 -11.26
CA GLN A 131 -3.87 1.96 -11.14
C GLN A 131 -2.76 2.56 -12.04
N ARG A 132 -3.10 2.93 -13.28
CA ARG A 132 -2.16 3.56 -14.23
C ARG A 132 -1.79 4.98 -13.81
N LEU A 133 -2.77 5.81 -13.43
CA LEU A 133 -2.50 7.18 -12.97
C LEU A 133 -1.61 7.18 -11.72
N ARG A 134 -1.87 6.26 -10.79
CA ARG A 134 -1.05 6.09 -9.59
C ARG A 134 0.37 5.70 -9.94
N GLU A 135 0.57 4.77 -10.87
CA GLU A 135 1.91 4.36 -11.33
C GLU A 135 2.65 5.54 -11.98
N GLN A 136 1.99 6.27 -12.89
CA GLN A 136 2.55 7.46 -13.54
C GLN A 136 2.97 8.55 -12.53
N ALA A 137 2.13 8.83 -11.53
CA ALA A 137 2.45 9.82 -10.49
C ALA A 137 3.65 9.38 -9.64
N LEU A 138 3.74 8.09 -9.26
CA LEU A 138 4.86 7.56 -8.49
C LEU A 138 6.18 7.61 -9.27
N GLU A 139 6.13 7.27 -10.57
CA GLU A 139 7.29 7.31 -11.46
C GLU A 139 7.77 8.74 -11.69
N ARG A 140 6.85 9.67 -12.00
CA ARG A 140 7.14 11.11 -12.15
C ARG A 140 7.83 11.68 -10.92
N ASP A 141 7.33 11.32 -9.75
CA ASP A 141 7.80 11.84 -8.46
C ASP A 141 8.99 11.03 -7.90
N HIS A 142 9.50 10.04 -8.64
CA HIS A 142 10.58 9.14 -8.22
C HIS A 142 10.36 8.48 -6.85
N TYR A 143 9.11 8.18 -6.49
CA TYR A 143 8.72 7.64 -5.18
C TYR A 143 9.16 8.53 -4.00
N ILE A 144 9.31 9.84 -4.23
CA ILE A 144 9.64 10.84 -3.22
C ILE A 144 8.38 11.62 -2.84
N CYS A 145 8.16 11.80 -1.54
CA CYS A 145 7.07 12.61 -1.03
C CYS A 145 7.23 14.07 -1.48
N GLN A 146 6.25 14.61 -2.20
CA GLN A 146 6.28 15.97 -2.73
C GLN A 146 6.14 17.06 -1.65
N TYR A 147 5.70 16.68 -0.44
CA TYR A 147 5.53 17.61 0.67
C TYR A 147 6.80 17.73 1.52
N CYS A 148 7.44 16.62 1.88
CA CYS A 148 8.58 16.60 2.80
C CYS A 148 9.90 16.09 2.20
N GLY A 149 9.90 15.57 0.97
CA GLY A 149 11.09 15.00 0.34
C GLY A 149 11.46 13.60 0.84
N GLN A 150 10.63 12.96 1.68
CA GLN A 150 10.93 11.62 2.19
C GLN A 150 10.89 10.56 1.05
N PRO A 151 11.97 9.77 0.86
CA PRO A 151 12.01 8.72 -0.15
C PRO A 151 11.15 7.51 0.24
N ASN A 152 10.99 6.55 -0.69
CA ASN A 152 10.22 5.31 -0.52
C ASN A 152 8.73 5.55 -0.19
N SER A 153 8.15 6.62 -0.75
CA SER A 153 6.74 6.95 -0.61
C SER A 153 5.92 6.25 -1.70
N ASN A 154 5.13 5.25 -1.30
CA ASN A 154 4.32 4.42 -2.21
C ASN A 154 2.83 4.80 -2.22
N THR A 155 2.48 6.00 -1.75
CA THR A 155 1.09 6.48 -1.74
C THR A 155 0.97 7.70 -2.63
N VAL A 156 -0.10 7.76 -3.42
CA VAL A 156 -0.50 8.92 -4.20
C VAL A 156 -1.79 9.45 -3.62
N ASP A 157 -1.88 10.76 -3.52
CA ASP A 157 -3.02 11.48 -2.96
C ASP A 157 -3.43 12.62 -3.87
N HIS A 158 -4.73 12.93 -3.90
CA HIS A 158 -5.27 14.01 -4.72
C HIS A 158 -4.99 15.36 -4.07
N ILE A 159 -4.38 16.31 -4.78
CA ILE A 159 -4.05 17.64 -4.25
C ILE A 159 -5.33 18.37 -3.81
N VAL A 160 -6.32 18.45 -4.71
CA VAL A 160 -7.71 18.80 -4.44
C VAL A 160 -8.52 17.51 -4.23
N PRO A 161 -9.16 17.31 -3.07
CA PRO A 161 -9.90 16.09 -2.77
C PRO A 161 -11.02 15.79 -3.76
N ILE A 162 -11.20 14.51 -4.14
CA ILE A 162 -12.34 14.06 -4.97
C ILE A 162 -13.70 14.44 -4.35
N GLU A 163 -13.77 14.52 -3.02
CA GLU A 163 -14.99 14.95 -2.30
C GLU A 163 -15.35 16.43 -2.53
N TYR A 164 -14.33 17.24 -2.82
CA TYR A 164 -14.48 18.67 -3.06
C TYR A 164 -14.77 18.94 -4.53
N ASP A 165 -13.86 18.51 -5.41
CA ASP A 165 -14.03 18.56 -6.86
C ASP A 165 -13.79 17.17 -7.49
N GLY A 166 -14.89 16.54 -7.91
CA GLY A 166 -14.86 15.24 -8.55
C GLY A 166 -14.40 15.27 -10.02
N ALA A 167 -14.37 16.45 -10.66
CA ALA A 167 -13.92 16.59 -12.05
C ALA A 167 -12.41 16.39 -12.20
N LEU A 168 -11.65 16.64 -11.12
CA LEU A 168 -10.18 16.51 -11.09
C LEU A 168 -9.71 15.12 -10.67
N LYS A 169 -10.61 14.15 -10.48
CA LYS A 169 -10.27 12.84 -9.90
C LYS A 169 -9.28 12.03 -10.74
N ASP A 170 -9.28 12.23 -12.06
CA ASP A 170 -8.45 11.51 -13.04
C ASP A 170 -7.42 12.40 -13.74
N SER A 171 -7.20 13.62 -13.24
CA SER A 171 -6.13 14.50 -13.67
C SER A 171 -4.81 14.12 -13.00
N LEU A 172 -3.76 13.84 -13.78
CA LEU A 172 -2.42 13.54 -13.27
C LEU A 172 -1.80 14.75 -12.53
N ASP A 173 -2.14 15.97 -12.94
CA ASP A 173 -1.67 17.21 -12.32
C ASP A 173 -2.27 17.41 -10.93
N ASN A 174 -3.44 16.81 -10.67
CA ASN A 174 -4.07 16.81 -9.35
C ASN A 174 -3.56 15.67 -8.45
N LEU A 175 -2.51 14.94 -8.84
CA LEU A 175 -1.96 13.83 -8.06
C LEU A 175 -0.56 14.16 -7.57
N ALA A 176 -0.26 13.81 -6.32
CA ALA A 176 1.07 13.93 -5.75
C ALA A 176 1.44 12.72 -4.90
N THR A 177 2.70 12.28 -5.01
CA THR A 177 3.26 11.26 -4.13
C THR A 177 3.42 11.81 -2.72
N ILE A 178 2.94 11.06 -1.73
CA ILE A 178 2.86 11.51 -0.35
C ILE A 178 3.29 10.40 0.63
N CYS A 179 3.98 10.76 1.71
CA CYS A 179 4.28 9.85 2.79
C CYS A 179 3.10 9.73 3.77
N ARG A 180 3.10 8.71 4.63
CA ARG A 180 2.01 8.47 5.60
C ARG A 180 1.80 9.65 6.56
N GLN A 181 2.87 10.31 6.98
CA GLN A 181 2.80 11.44 7.92
C GLN A 181 2.15 12.66 7.27
N CYS A 182 2.66 13.09 6.10
CA CYS A 182 2.09 14.21 5.35
C CYS A 182 0.64 13.95 4.96
N ARG A 183 0.29 12.72 4.57
CA ARG A 183 -1.11 12.36 4.24
C ARG A 183 -2.05 12.61 5.42
N ARG A 184 -1.65 12.21 6.64
CA ARG A 184 -2.46 12.46 7.84
C ARG A 184 -2.67 13.96 8.04
N LEU A 185 -1.60 14.74 8.05
CA LEU A 185 -1.67 16.19 8.24
C LEU A 185 -2.52 16.87 7.16
N LYS A 186 -2.43 16.39 5.92
CA LYS A 186 -3.21 16.90 4.80
C LYS A 186 -4.69 16.60 4.98
N THR A 187 -5.06 15.38 5.35
CA THR A 187 -6.46 15.03 5.65
C THR A 187 -7.05 15.90 6.77
N ASP A 188 -6.30 16.11 7.85
CA ASP A 188 -6.75 16.97 8.96
C ASP A 188 -6.96 18.42 8.47
N TRP A 189 -6.03 18.95 7.67
CA TRP A 189 -6.15 20.27 7.05
C TRP A 189 -7.32 20.36 6.05
N GLU A 190 -7.57 19.35 5.23
CA GLU A 190 -8.69 19.32 4.27
C GLU A 190 -10.05 19.36 4.97
N HIS A 191 -10.20 18.61 6.06
CA HIS A 191 -11.40 18.65 6.88
C HIS A 191 -11.66 20.07 7.39
N SER A 192 -10.60 20.79 7.79
CA SER A 192 -10.70 22.18 8.22
C SER A 192 -10.98 23.14 7.05
N TRP A 193 -10.22 23.07 5.96
CA TRP A 193 -10.25 24.02 4.85
C TRP A 193 -11.46 23.83 3.94
N TYR A 194 -11.67 22.61 3.45
CA TYR A 194 -12.73 22.27 2.49
C TYR A 194 -14.01 21.80 3.18
N GLY A 195 -13.95 21.38 4.45
CA GLY A 195 -15.10 20.76 5.12
C GLY A 195 -15.41 19.36 4.59
N THR A 196 -14.39 18.63 4.13
CA THR A 196 -14.49 17.21 3.71
C THR A 196 -14.59 16.29 4.93
N GLY A 197 -14.88 15.00 4.72
CA GLY A 197 -14.98 14.01 5.80
C GLY A 197 -16.41 13.67 6.20
N ILE A 198 -16.55 12.76 7.17
CA ILE A 198 -17.87 12.36 7.68
C ILE A 198 -18.44 13.48 8.56
N ASP A 199 -19.74 13.73 8.45
CA ASP A 199 -20.51 14.72 9.25
C ASP A 199 -20.10 16.18 9.08
N ASN A 200 -19.09 16.48 8.26
CA ASN A 200 -18.67 17.85 7.94
C ASN A 200 -19.53 18.48 6.84
N ARG A 201 -19.71 19.80 6.93
CA ARG A 201 -20.37 20.60 5.90
C ARG A 201 -19.32 21.21 4.97
N ARG A 202 -19.43 20.88 3.68
CA ARG A 202 -18.56 21.42 2.62
C ARG A 202 -18.57 22.95 2.63
N LYS A 203 -17.38 23.54 2.71
CA LYS A 203 -17.15 24.99 2.66
C LYS A 203 -17.02 25.43 1.20
N ARG A 204 -17.33 26.68 0.89
CA ARG A 204 -17.09 27.25 -0.45
C ARG A 204 -15.81 28.08 -0.39
N VAL A 205 -14.68 27.44 -0.67
CA VAL A 205 -13.34 28.04 -0.62
C VAL A 205 -12.64 27.90 -1.97
N ALA A 206 -11.59 28.68 -2.19
CA ALA A 206 -10.78 28.52 -3.40
C ALA A 206 -10.05 27.17 -3.38
N GLU A 207 -9.94 26.56 -4.56
CA GLU A 207 -9.13 25.36 -4.76
C GLU A 207 -7.65 25.71 -4.76
N LEU A 208 -6.89 24.92 -4.01
CA LEU A 208 -5.44 25.01 -3.99
C LEU A 208 -4.86 23.83 -4.76
N HIS A 209 -4.16 24.14 -5.85
CA HIS A 209 -3.52 23.17 -6.74
C HIS A 209 -2.01 23.07 -6.52
N ASP A 210 -1.43 24.00 -5.76
CA ASP A 210 0.00 24.03 -5.47
C ASP A 210 0.32 23.29 -4.16
N VAL A 211 1.18 22.28 -4.28
CA VAL A 211 1.65 21.44 -3.15
C VAL A 211 2.39 22.27 -2.11
N LEU A 212 3.16 23.29 -2.52
CA LEU A 212 3.95 24.11 -1.60
C LEU A 212 3.05 24.99 -0.72
N SER A 213 2.03 25.60 -1.31
CA SER A 213 1.01 26.37 -0.61
C SER A 213 0.27 25.51 0.42
N ILE A 214 -0.15 24.30 0.04
CA ILE A 214 -0.81 23.37 0.96
C ILE A 214 0.14 22.98 2.09
N LYS A 215 1.38 22.62 1.78
CA LYS A 215 2.41 22.31 2.79
C LYS A 215 2.58 23.44 3.80
N TYR A 216 2.63 24.69 3.35
CA TYR A 216 2.75 25.85 4.22
C TYR A 216 1.55 25.95 5.17
N LEU A 217 0.32 25.83 4.65
CA LEU A 217 -0.90 25.90 5.44
C LEU A 217 -1.03 24.75 6.44
N MET A 218 -0.68 23.53 6.03
CA MET A 218 -0.63 22.37 6.92
C MET A 218 0.26 22.62 8.15
N ASN A 219 1.40 23.27 7.99
CA ASN A 219 2.34 23.49 9.09
C ASN A 219 1.98 24.69 9.96
N LYS A 220 1.29 25.70 9.40
CA LYS A 220 0.82 26.87 10.16
C LYS A 220 -0.16 26.46 11.27
N ASP A 221 -1.08 25.57 10.96
CA ASP A 221 -2.15 25.16 11.89
C ASP A 221 -1.66 24.17 12.97
N ASN A 222 -0.51 23.50 12.74
CA ASN A 222 0.09 22.56 13.71
C ASN A 222 1.08 23.23 14.71
N GLY A 223 1.35 24.53 14.55
CA GLY A 223 2.32 25.28 15.35
C GLY A 223 1.73 26.20 16.42
N SER A 224 0.45 26.01 16.80
CA SER A 224 -0.24 26.78 17.85
C SER A 224 -0.39 26.00 19.15
#